data_AF-A0A2G5D1X4-F1
#
_entry.id   AF-A0A2G5D1X4-F1
#
_cell.length_a   1.000
_cell.length_b   1.000
_cell.length_c   1.000
_cell.angle_alpha   90.00
_cell.angle_beta   90.00
_cell.angle_gamma   90.00
#
_symmetry.space_group_name_H-M   'P 1'
#
loop_
_entity.id
_entity.type
_entity.pdbx_description
1 polymer ?
#
loop_
_entity_poly.entity_id
_entity_poly.type
_entity_poly.pdbx_seq_one_letter_code
_entity_poly.pdbx_strand_id
1 'polypeptide(L)'
;FSITKSIASPTLCFDALLTTTVDKNVQIESLKSLQIKQIRYLDCVLEMGYSSWFVDLICMLVIFSNSSSVSVSPQKVEVALYYETLCPYCSNFMVNYLPEIFNNSLIDIIDLKLIPYGNAKVAPDNTIICQHGQYECLLNTVEACVLHVWPDLKKQYSFIYCVESLVHVHKYIEWESCFAKTGFDSKPIEDCYKSGLGKQLDLQYAKVTNDLQPPHKYVPWVTVNGQPLYDDYENFMTYVCKAYKGDSVPKACKDLPPPIVSDVKDNQIKQVCLAEETISSSKTEAMHIRPSGTSWRRQMMAISA
;
A
#
# COMPACT_ATOMS: atom_id res chain seq x y z
N PHE A 1 30.12 52.46 24.42
CA PHE A 1 29.55 51.79 23.23
C PHE A 1 28.16 51.30 23.59
N SER A 2 27.14 52.00 23.09
CA SER A 2 25.73 51.67 23.29
C SER A 2 25.34 50.58 22.29
N ILE A 3 24.88 49.42 22.76
CA ILE A 3 24.28 48.41 21.88
C ILE A 3 22.78 48.71 21.86
N THR A 4 22.34 49.39 20.82
CA THR A 4 20.90 49.53 20.50
C THR A 4 20.36 48.15 20.14
N LYS A 5 19.51 47.57 21.02
CA LYS A 5 18.62 46.47 20.63
C LYS A 5 17.59 47.02 19.65
N SER A 6 17.66 46.56 18.41
CA SER A 6 16.66 46.87 17.39
C SER A 6 15.33 46.23 17.79
N ILE A 7 14.31 47.06 17.98
CA ILE A 7 12.92 46.63 18.17
C ILE A 7 12.45 46.15 16.79
N ALA A 8 12.06 44.87 16.69
CA ALA A 8 11.48 44.35 15.46
C ALA A 8 10.15 45.07 15.17
N SER A 9 10.02 45.62 13.95
CA SER A 9 8.83 46.32 13.50
C SER A 9 7.64 45.36 13.32
N PRO A 10 6.38 45.77 13.58
CA PRO A 10 5.17 44.97 13.36
C PRO A 10 5.04 44.36 11.96
N THR A 11 5.63 45.00 10.94
CA THR A 11 5.70 44.51 9.57
C THR A 11 6.44 43.17 9.44
N LEU A 12 7.48 42.92 10.25
CA LEU A 12 8.26 41.67 10.20
C LEU A 12 7.48 40.44 10.70
N CYS A 13 6.60 40.59 11.69
CA CYS A 13 5.77 39.47 12.17
C CYS A 13 4.56 39.21 11.24
N PHE A 14 4.19 40.17 10.37
CA PHE A 14 3.16 39.97 9.34
C PHE A 14 3.71 39.27 8.08
N ASP A 15 4.95 39.60 7.66
CA ASP A 15 5.62 38.96 6.52
C ASP A 15 5.95 37.47 6.77
N ALA A 16 6.15 37.08 8.03
CA ALA A 16 6.32 35.68 8.44
C ALA A 16 5.05 34.83 8.24
N LEU A 17 3.87 35.47 8.15
CA LEU A 17 2.56 34.82 7.99
C LEU A 17 2.19 34.60 6.51
N LEU A 18 2.70 35.43 5.59
CA LEU A 18 2.23 35.52 4.20
C LEU A 18 2.99 34.65 3.19
N THR A 19 4.11 34.01 3.56
CA THR A 19 4.85 33.11 2.66
C THR A 19 4.28 31.68 2.70
N THR A 20 3.08 31.50 2.16
CA THR A 20 2.49 30.18 1.90
C THR A 20 1.90 30.11 0.50
N THR A 21 2.69 29.64 -0.48
CA THR A 21 2.14 28.94 -1.64
C THR A 21 2.02 27.47 -1.29
N VAL A 22 0.79 26.94 -1.30
CA VAL A 22 0.47 25.55 -0.99
C VAL A 22 0.76 24.69 -2.21
N ASP A 23 1.73 23.79 -2.10
CA ASP A 23 1.92 22.68 -3.03
C ASP A 23 1.09 21.47 -2.58
N LYS A 24 0.39 20.80 -3.50
CA LYS A 24 -0.77 19.94 -3.20
C LYS A 24 -0.45 18.51 -2.72
N ASN A 25 0.79 18.14 -2.45
CA ASN A 25 1.16 16.72 -2.32
C ASN A 25 1.95 16.30 -1.05
N VAL A 26 1.76 16.93 0.13
CA VAL A 26 2.35 16.40 1.39
C VAL A 26 1.43 16.66 2.59
N GLN A 27 0.76 15.62 3.11
CA GLN A 27 -0.25 15.76 4.18
C GLN A 27 0.27 15.58 5.63
N ILE A 28 1.47 15.02 5.85
CA ILE A 28 1.94 14.73 7.23
C ILE A 28 3.03 15.70 7.72
N GLU A 29 3.94 16.16 6.85
CA GLU A 29 4.96 17.15 7.25
C GLU A 29 4.40 18.56 7.42
N SER A 30 3.27 18.88 6.79
CA SER A 30 2.67 20.22 6.87
C SER A 30 2.14 20.53 8.28
N LEU A 31 1.59 19.56 9.00
CA LEU A 31 1.03 19.75 10.35
C LEU A 31 2.08 20.09 11.40
N LYS A 32 3.25 19.42 11.36
CA LYS A 32 4.38 19.73 12.27
C LYS A 32 4.96 21.11 11.96
N SER A 33 5.05 21.48 10.68
CA SER A 33 5.47 22.81 10.22
C SER A 33 4.52 23.92 10.68
N LEU A 34 3.20 23.69 10.61
CA LEU A 34 2.19 24.64 11.10
C LEU A 34 2.26 24.83 12.62
N GLN A 35 2.40 23.75 13.39
CA GLN A 35 2.50 23.83 14.85
C GLN A 35 3.77 24.56 15.32
N ILE A 36 4.92 24.29 14.71
CA ILE A 36 6.19 24.97 15.06
C ILE A 36 6.12 26.47 14.73
N LYS A 37 5.41 26.86 13.67
CA LYS A 37 5.25 28.27 13.27
C LYS A 37 4.26 29.02 14.17
N GLN A 38 3.19 28.37 14.65
CA GLN A 38 2.29 28.95 15.67
C GLN A 38 3.01 29.26 16.98
N ILE A 39 3.92 28.40 17.43
CA ILE A 39 4.72 28.62 18.65
C ILE A 39 5.60 29.87 18.50
N ARG A 40 6.28 30.04 17.35
CA ARG A 40 7.13 31.20 17.08
C ARG A 40 6.39 32.54 17.03
N TYR A 41 5.11 32.54 16.62
CA TYR A 41 4.27 33.73 16.64
C TYR A 41 3.91 34.13 18.08
N LEU A 42 3.57 33.16 18.93
CA LEU A 42 3.28 33.40 20.35
C LEU A 42 4.48 34.01 21.09
N ASP A 43 5.68 33.54 20.77
CA ASP A 43 6.93 34.09 21.32
C ASP A 43 7.20 35.54 20.85
N CYS A 44 6.84 35.91 19.60
CA CYS A 44 6.95 37.29 19.08
C CYS A 44 6.03 38.27 19.85
N VAL A 45 4.83 37.82 20.23
CA VAL A 45 3.82 38.67 20.88
C VAL A 45 4.16 38.96 22.36
N LEU A 46 4.80 38.01 23.05
CA LEU A 46 5.15 38.15 24.47
C LEU A 46 6.27 39.18 24.73
N GLU A 47 7.13 39.49 23.75
CA GLU A 47 8.22 40.46 23.94
C GLU A 47 7.79 41.94 23.84
N MET A 48 6.58 42.26 23.37
CA MET A 48 6.19 43.65 23.04
C MET A 48 5.47 44.44 24.15
N GLY A 49 5.29 43.89 25.36
CA GLY A 49 4.90 44.67 26.55
C GLY A 49 3.52 45.35 26.50
N TYR A 50 2.55 44.80 25.76
CA TYR A 50 1.18 45.34 25.71
C TYR A 50 0.38 45.02 26.98
N SER A 51 -0.54 45.92 27.36
CA SER A 51 -1.44 45.70 28.50
C SER A 51 -2.37 44.52 28.24
N SER A 52 -2.49 43.60 29.22
CA SER A 52 -3.21 42.31 29.15
C SER A 52 -4.50 42.33 28.32
N TRP A 53 -5.34 43.36 28.47
CA TRP A 53 -6.64 43.47 27.81
C TRP A 53 -6.59 43.68 26.28
N PHE A 54 -5.49 44.22 25.74
CA PHE A 54 -5.31 44.39 24.28
C PHE A 54 -4.94 43.06 23.60
N VAL A 55 -4.16 42.21 24.30
CA VAL A 55 -3.76 40.89 23.81
C VAL A 55 -4.97 39.94 23.78
N ASP A 56 -5.81 40.01 24.81
CA ASP A 56 -7.04 39.22 24.90
C ASP A 56 -8.03 39.56 23.77
N LEU A 57 -8.18 40.85 23.42
CA LEU A 57 -9.08 41.29 22.36
C LEU A 57 -8.60 40.85 20.96
N ILE A 58 -7.29 40.92 20.71
CA ILE A 58 -6.69 40.46 19.45
C ILE A 58 -6.76 38.92 19.37
N CYS A 59 -6.48 38.20 20.46
CA CYS A 59 -6.66 36.74 20.53
C CYS A 59 -8.11 36.34 20.19
N MET A 60 -9.10 37.01 20.76
CA MET A 60 -10.52 36.73 20.47
C MET A 60 -10.85 36.99 19.00
N LEU A 61 -10.37 38.08 18.39
CA LEU A 61 -10.60 38.37 16.97
C LEU A 61 -9.92 37.36 16.02
N VAL A 62 -8.74 36.83 16.39
CA VAL A 62 -8.02 35.82 15.59
C VAL A 62 -8.66 34.43 15.72
N ILE A 63 -9.25 34.10 16.87
CA ILE A 63 -9.98 32.84 17.09
C ILE A 63 -11.30 32.82 16.31
N PHE A 64 -12.04 33.94 16.25
CA PHE A 64 -13.30 34.02 15.48
C PHE A 64 -13.10 34.03 13.95
N SER A 65 -11.94 34.47 13.45
CA SER A 65 -11.68 34.57 12.00
C SER A 65 -11.13 33.29 11.36
N ASN A 66 -10.74 32.28 12.16
CA ASN A 66 -10.14 31.03 11.68
C ASN A 66 -10.97 29.78 12.04
N SER A 67 -12.30 29.89 12.05
CA SER A 67 -13.16 28.69 12.01
C SER A 67 -13.21 28.14 10.57
N SER A 68 -12.06 27.75 10.03
CA SER A 68 -12.04 26.87 8.87
C SER A 68 -12.46 25.49 9.36
N SER A 69 -13.68 25.07 9.02
CA SER A 69 -14.06 23.67 9.14
C SER A 69 -13.10 22.85 8.27
N VAL A 70 -12.11 22.23 8.90
CA VAL A 70 -11.30 21.20 8.24
C VAL A 70 -12.28 20.06 7.96
N SER A 71 -12.72 19.93 6.70
CA SER A 71 -13.37 18.73 6.23
C SER A 71 -12.33 17.62 6.28
N VAL A 72 -12.26 16.92 7.41
CA VAL A 72 -11.57 15.64 7.49
C VAL A 72 -12.36 14.72 6.57
N SER A 73 -11.87 14.54 5.33
CA SER A 73 -12.38 13.48 4.46
C SER A 73 -12.38 12.19 5.29
N PRO A 74 -13.47 11.41 5.27
CA PRO A 74 -13.50 10.14 5.99
C PRO A 74 -12.25 9.34 5.65
N GLN A 75 -11.54 8.89 6.68
CA GLN A 75 -10.36 8.05 6.48
C GLN A 75 -10.81 6.78 5.78
N LYS A 76 -10.23 6.51 4.60
CA LYS A 76 -10.47 5.27 3.86
C LYS A 76 -10.08 4.07 4.72
N VAL A 77 -10.77 2.95 4.52
CA VAL A 77 -10.44 1.68 5.17
C VAL A 77 -9.24 1.08 4.45
N GLU A 78 -8.17 0.79 5.17
CA GLU A 78 -7.02 0.09 4.59
C GLU A 78 -7.38 -1.38 4.38
N VAL A 79 -7.13 -1.87 3.17
CA VAL A 79 -7.17 -3.30 2.84
C VAL A 79 -5.81 -3.67 2.29
N ALA A 80 -5.06 -4.53 2.99
CA ALA A 80 -3.78 -5.03 2.49
C ALA A 80 -3.88 -6.52 2.17
N LEU A 81 -3.49 -6.88 0.95
CA LEU A 81 -3.37 -8.25 0.46
C LEU A 81 -1.89 -8.59 0.29
N TYR A 82 -1.43 -9.57 1.07
CA TYR A 82 -0.12 -10.18 0.92
C TYR A 82 -0.28 -11.49 0.16
N TYR A 83 0.44 -11.61 -0.95
CA TYR A 83 0.23 -12.69 -1.91
C TYR A 83 1.54 -13.08 -2.62
N GLU A 84 1.50 -14.22 -3.29
CA GLU A 84 2.54 -14.69 -4.20
C GLU A 84 1.92 -15.07 -5.53
N THR A 85 2.58 -14.66 -6.61
CA THR A 85 2.01 -14.66 -7.96
C THR A 85 1.75 -16.03 -8.56
N LEU A 86 2.30 -17.13 -8.02
CA LEU A 86 2.00 -18.49 -8.51
C LEU A 86 1.19 -19.33 -7.51
N CYS A 87 0.75 -18.75 -6.39
CA CYS A 87 -0.20 -19.44 -5.53
C CYS A 87 -1.59 -19.49 -6.20
N PRO A 88 -2.17 -20.67 -6.43
CA PRO A 88 -3.48 -20.79 -7.10
C PRO A 88 -4.60 -20.07 -6.36
N TYR A 89 -4.53 -19.99 -5.03
CA TYR A 89 -5.53 -19.30 -4.21
C TYR A 89 -5.36 -17.78 -4.21
N CYS A 90 -4.12 -17.29 -4.32
CA CYS A 90 -3.86 -15.86 -4.52
C CYS A 90 -4.43 -15.39 -5.86
N SER A 91 -4.10 -16.11 -6.94
CA SER A 91 -4.63 -15.81 -8.28
C SER A 91 -6.16 -15.89 -8.32
N ASN A 92 -6.77 -16.89 -7.66
CA ASN A 92 -8.22 -17.00 -7.52
C ASN A 92 -8.83 -15.79 -6.79
N PHE A 93 -8.25 -15.34 -5.68
CA PHE A 93 -8.70 -14.16 -4.96
C PHE A 93 -8.62 -12.89 -5.84
N MET A 94 -7.50 -12.71 -6.54
CA MET A 94 -7.25 -11.58 -7.44
C MET A 94 -8.19 -11.56 -8.66
N VAL A 95 -8.60 -12.72 -9.16
CA VAL A 95 -9.43 -12.82 -10.36
C VAL A 95 -10.92 -12.88 -10.05
N ASN A 96 -11.32 -13.51 -8.95
CA ASN A 96 -12.74 -13.82 -8.70
C ASN A 96 -13.35 -13.05 -7.51
N TYR A 97 -12.56 -12.48 -6.60
CA TYR A 97 -13.08 -11.81 -5.40
C TYR A 97 -12.74 -10.32 -5.37
N LEU A 98 -11.46 -10.00 -5.51
CA LEU A 98 -10.98 -8.62 -5.43
C LEU A 98 -11.55 -7.68 -6.50
N PRO A 99 -11.82 -8.10 -7.77
CA PRO A 99 -12.36 -7.19 -8.78
C PRO A 99 -13.72 -6.57 -8.44
N GLU A 100 -14.49 -7.22 -7.56
CA GLU A 100 -15.83 -6.75 -7.19
C GLU A 100 -15.81 -5.34 -6.60
N ILE A 101 -14.74 -4.97 -5.86
CA ILE A 101 -14.64 -3.64 -5.24
C ILE A 101 -14.60 -2.50 -6.26
N PHE A 102 -14.12 -2.78 -7.48
CA PHE A 102 -14.08 -1.80 -8.56
C PHE A 102 -15.44 -1.65 -9.24
N ASN A 103 -16.29 -2.68 -9.17
CA ASN A 103 -17.61 -2.72 -9.82
C ASN A 103 -18.74 -2.20 -8.90
N ASN A 104 -18.54 -2.23 -7.58
CA ASN A 104 -19.58 -1.92 -6.59
C ASN A 104 -19.33 -0.62 -5.79
N SER A 105 -18.38 0.20 -6.25
CA SER A 105 -17.95 1.47 -5.63
C SER A 105 -17.29 1.36 -4.24
N LEU A 106 -16.99 0.15 -3.75
CA LEU A 106 -16.23 0.02 -2.50
C LEU A 106 -14.81 0.56 -2.62
N ILE A 107 -14.22 0.55 -3.82
CA ILE A 107 -12.88 1.12 -4.05
C ILE A 107 -12.78 2.61 -3.67
N ASP A 108 -13.90 3.34 -3.68
CA ASP A 108 -13.92 4.76 -3.31
C ASP A 108 -13.64 4.98 -1.82
N ILE A 109 -13.96 3.99 -0.98
CA ILE A 109 -13.77 4.02 0.47
C ILE A 109 -12.59 3.15 0.95
N ILE A 110 -11.91 2.46 0.03
CA ILE A 110 -10.77 1.56 0.31
C ILE A 110 -9.45 2.24 -0.05
N ASP A 111 -8.46 2.11 0.84
CA ASP A 111 -7.03 2.27 0.52
C ASP A 111 -6.44 0.86 0.32
N LEU A 112 -6.35 0.42 -0.94
CA LEU A 112 -5.91 -0.94 -1.29
C LEU A 112 -4.38 -0.99 -1.36
N LYS A 113 -3.78 -1.92 -0.63
CA LYS A 113 -2.35 -2.26 -0.71
C LYS A 113 -2.20 -3.68 -1.27
N LEU A 114 -1.39 -3.82 -2.31
CA LEU A 114 -0.99 -5.10 -2.88
C LEU A 114 0.48 -5.34 -2.54
N ILE A 115 0.79 -6.50 -1.95
CA ILE A 115 2.13 -6.85 -1.46
C ILE A 115 2.57 -8.18 -2.11
N PRO A 116 3.21 -8.13 -3.30
CA PRO A 116 3.69 -9.33 -4.02
C PRO A 116 5.00 -9.83 -3.40
N TYR A 117 4.90 -10.76 -2.45
CA TYR A 117 6.06 -11.41 -1.82
C TYR A 117 5.67 -12.75 -1.22
N GLY A 118 4.61 -12.75 -0.40
CA GLY A 118 4.00 -13.93 0.19
C GLY A 118 4.95 -14.77 1.04
N ASN A 119 5.12 -16.05 0.70
CA ASN A 119 5.94 -16.99 1.47
C ASN A 119 7.39 -17.06 1.00
N ALA A 120 7.82 -16.12 0.15
CA ALA A 120 9.20 -16.04 -0.27
C ALA A 120 10.15 -15.82 0.93
N LYS A 121 11.42 -16.23 0.77
CA LYS A 121 12.48 -16.11 1.77
C LYS A 121 13.63 -15.30 1.20
N VAL A 122 14.26 -14.48 2.05
CA VAL A 122 15.50 -13.76 1.71
C VAL A 122 16.69 -14.59 2.22
N ALA A 123 17.56 -15.03 1.31
CA ALA A 123 18.81 -15.70 1.65
C ALA A 123 19.87 -14.68 2.16
N PRO A 124 20.96 -15.14 2.81
CA PRO A 124 21.99 -14.24 3.36
C PRO A 124 22.68 -13.31 2.35
N ASP A 125 22.70 -13.69 1.07
CA ASP A 125 23.22 -12.90 -0.05
C ASP A 125 22.15 -11.98 -0.68
N ASN A 126 21.02 -11.79 0.01
CA ASN A 126 19.82 -11.12 -0.44
C ASN A 126 19.09 -11.82 -1.60
N THR A 127 19.44 -13.04 -2.02
CA THR A 127 18.68 -13.78 -3.04
C THR A 127 17.26 -14.05 -2.55
N ILE A 128 16.25 -13.79 -3.39
CA ILE A 128 14.84 -14.10 -3.07
C ILE A 128 14.57 -15.54 -3.54
N ILE A 129 14.02 -16.36 -2.65
CA ILE A 129 13.66 -17.75 -2.91
C ILE A 129 12.14 -17.87 -2.73
N CYS A 130 11.44 -18.20 -3.81
CA CYS A 130 9.99 -18.31 -3.82
C CYS A 130 9.54 -19.79 -3.84
N GLN A 131 8.38 -20.09 -3.25
CA GLN A 131 7.88 -21.46 -3.06
C GLN A 131 7.61 -22.17 -4.39
N HIS A 132 7.12 -21.43 -5.39
CA HIS A 132 6.75 -21.97 -6.70
C HIS A 132 7.86 -21.75 -7.76
N GLY A 133 9.09 -21.51 -7.30
CA GLY A 133 10.27 -21.41 -8.16
C GLY A 133 10.45 -20.03 -8.80
N GLN A 134 11.31 -19.98 -9.81
CA GLN A 134 11.86 -18.70 -10.30
C GLN A 134 10.85 -17.84 -11.07
N TYR A 135 9.80 -18.44 -11.65
CA TYR A 135 8.75 -17.67 -12.31
C TYR A 135 7.90 -16.89 -11.32
N GLU A 136 7.64 -17.44 -10.13
CA GLU A 136 7.00 -16.70 -9.04
C GLU A 136 7.84 -15.50 -8.63
N CYS A 137 9.15 -15.70 -8.44
CA CYS A 137 10.02 -14.58 -8.12
C CYS A 137 10.01 -13.50 -9.21
N LEU A 138 10.11 -13.90 -10.49
CA LEU A 138 10.02 -12.97 -11.61
C LEU A 138 8.72 -12.16 -11.58
N LEU A 139 7.58 -12.85 -11.43
CA LEU A 139 6.27 -12.20 -11.49
C LEU A 139 6.01 -11.33 -10.24
N ASN A 140 6.48 -11.75 -9.06
CA ASN A 140 6.48 -10.89 -7.87
C ASN A 140 7.24 -9.59 -8.14
N THR A 141 8.45 -9.66 -8.73
CA THR A 141 9.24 -8.48 -9.11
C THR A 141 8.54 -7.62 -10.16
N VAL A 142 7.92 -8.23 -11.17
CA VAL A 142 7.17 -7.51 -12.21
C VAL A 142 6.00 -6.73 -11.61
N GLU A 143 5.22 -7.35 -10.73
CA GLU A 143 4.09 -6.72 -10.08
C GLU A 143 4.53 -5.65 -9.07
N ALA A 144 5.62 -5.89 -8.34
CA ALA A 144 6.28 -4.88 -7.52
C ALA A 144 6.66 -3.63 -8.33
N CYS A 145 7.25 -3.83 -9.52
CA CYS A 145 7.58 -2.76 -10.45
C CYS A 145 6.33 -2.04 -10.98
N VAL A 146 5.25 -2.75 -11.30
CA VAL A 146 3.97 -2.15 -11.71
C VAL A 146 3.42 -1.21 -10.64
N LEU A 147 3.40 -1.68 -9.39
CA LEU A 147 2.93 -0.91 -8.23
C LEU A 147 3.81 0.31 -7.92
N HIS A 148 5.10 0.24 -8.23
CA HIS A 148 6.04 1.34 -8.01
C HIS A 148 6.00 2.39 -9.13
N VAL A 149 5.97 1.95 -10.40
CA VAL A 149 6.21 2.81 -11.55
C VAL A 149 4.96 3.56 -12.02
N TRP A 150 3.79 2.92 -11.95
CA TRP A 150 2.54 3.57 -12.36
C TRP A 150 1.85 4.22 -11.15
N PRO A 151 1.31 5.44 -11.25
CA PRO A 151 0.69 6.13 -10.11
C PRO A 151 -0.80 5.81 -9.92
N ASP A 152 -1.46 5.21 -10.91
CA ASP A 152 -2.91 4.98 -10.91
C ASP A 152 -3.24 3.53 -10.54
N LEU A 153 -4.03 3.37 -9.47
CA LEU A 153 -4.41 2.05 -8.94
C LEU A 153 -5.21 1.22 -9.93
N LYS A 154 -6.12 1.82 -10.71
CA LYS A 154 -6.92 1.08 -11.70
C LYS A 154 -6.04 0.55 -12.83
N LYS A 155 -5.06 1.34 -13.27
CA LYS A 155 -4.05 0.95 -14.25
C LYS A 155 -3.16 -0.17 -13.71
N GLN A 156 -2.62 -0.01 -12.51
CA GLN A 156 -1.82 -1.04 -11.83
C GLN A 156 -2.59 -2.36 -11.75
N TYR A 157 -3.80 -2.31 -11.20
CA TYR A 157 -4.62 -3.49 -11.00
C TYR A 157 -5.08 -4.15 -12.30
N SER A 158 -5.41 -3.37 -13.35
CA SER A 158 -5.80 -3.93 -14.65
C SER A 158 -4.70 -4.81 -15.26
N PHE A 159 -3.44 -4.39 -15.14
CA PHE A 159 -2.31 -5.19 -15.61
C PHE A 159 -2.09 -6.43 -14.73
N ILE A 160 -2.07 -6.25 -13.41
CA ILE A 160 -1.90 -7.36 -12.44
C ILE A 160 -3.01 -8.39 -12.62
N TYR A 161 -4.27 -7.97 -12.73
CA TYR A 161 -5.42 -8.84 -13.02
C TYR A 161 -5.22 -9.67 -14.29
N CYS A 162 -4.65 -9.08 -15.35
CA CYS A 162 -4.34 -9.82 -16.57
C CYS A 162 -3.28 -10.91 -16.34
N VAL A 163 -2.21 -10.60 -15.60
CA VAL A 163 -1.15 -11.55 -15.26
C VAL A 163 -1.72 -12.68 -14.38
N GLU A 164 -2.42 -12.33 -13.30
CA GLU A 164 -3.06 -13.28 -12.39
C GLU A 164 -4.14 -14.12 -13.07
N SER A 165 -4.84 -13.59 -14.07
CA SER A 165 -5.76 -14.38 -14.91
C SER A 165 -5.02 -15.47 -15.70
N LEU A 166 -3.81 -15.19 -16.19
CA LEU A 166 -2.98 -16.19 -16.87
C LEU A 166 -2.42 -17.20 -15.87
N VAL A 167 -2.02 -16.78 -14.67
CA VAL A 167 -1.63 -17.68 -13.58
C VAL A 167 -2.76 -18.65 -13.25
N HIS A 168 -3.97 -18.13 -13.03
CA HIS A 168 -5.15 -18.88 -12.64
C HIS A 168 -5.46 -20.03 -13.64
N VAL A 169 -5.22 -19.80 -14.93
CA VAL A 169 -5.40 -20.82 -15.99
C VAL A 169 -4.10 -21.52 -16.41
N HIS A 170 -3.04 -21.42 -15.60
CA HIS A 170 -1.74 -22.09 -15.78
C HIS A 170 -1.00 -21.71 -17.07
N LYS A 171 -1.16 -20.46 -17.52
CA LYS A 171 -0.51 -19.85 -18.70
C LYS A 171 0.41 -18.68 -18.34
N TYR A 172 0.94 -18.64 -17.11
CA TYR A 172 1.78 -17.55 -16.59
C TYR A 172 3.04 -17.25 -17.43
N ILE A 173 3.52 -18.19 -18.26
CA ILE A 173 4.62 -17.95 -19.20
C ILE A 173 4.27 -16.87 -20.24
N GLU A 174 2.98 -16.67 -20.52
CA GLU A 174 2.46 -15.70 -21.49
C GLU A 174 2.25 -14.29 -20.88
N TRP A 175 2.75 -14.01 -19.67
CA TRP A 175 2.46 -12.76 -18.94
C TRP A 175 2.76 -11.49 -19.73
N GLU A 176 3.82 -11.47 -20.55
CA GLU A 176 4.18 -10.31 -21.39
C GLU A 176 3.06 -9.94 -22.39
N SER A 177 2.18 -10.89 -22.74
CA SER A 177 1.00 -10.61 -23.57
C SER A 177 0.04 -9.60 -22.93
N CYS A 178 0.12 -9.38 -21.62
CA CYS A 178 -0.70 -8.40 -20.91
C CYS A 178 -0.38 -6.96 -21.31
N PHE A 179 0.84 -6.64 -21.76
CA PHE A 179 1.14 -5.31 -22.32
C PHE A 179 0.34 -5.06 -23.59
N ALA A 180 0.27 -6.04 -24.49
CA ALA A 180 -0.53 -5.95 -25.71
C ALA A 180 -2.04 -5.89 -25.42
N LYS A 181 -2.53 -6.68 -24.46
CA LYS A 181 -3.95 -6.71 -24.07
C LYS A 181 -4.42 -5.41 -23.42
N THR A 182 -3.58 -4.79 -22.59
CA THR A 182 -3.91 -3.55 -21.89
C THR A 182 -3.56 -2.29 -22.68
N GLY A 183 -2.65 -2.39 -23.65
CA GLY A 183 -2.10 -1.24 -24.37
C GLY A 183 -1.14 -0.40 -23.54
N PHE A 184 -0.64 -0.92 -22.40
CA PHE A 184 0.30 -0.20 -21.55
C PHE A 184 1.74 -0.36 -22.04
N ASP A 185 2.53 0.72 -21.90
CA ASP A 185 3.95 0.71 -22.25
C ASP A 185 4.73 -0.22 -21.31
N SER A 186 5.44 -1.20 -21.89
CA SER A 186 6.25 -2.16 -21.13
C SER A 186 7.55 -1.56 -20.64
N LYS A 187 8.09 -0.56 -21.34
CA LYS A 187 9.45 -0.06 -21.11
C LYS A 187 9.72 0.37 -19.67
N PRO A 188 8.84 1.14 -18.99
CA PRO A 188 9.08 1.53 -17.60
C PRO A 188 9.14 0.35 -16.63
N ILE A 189 8.38 -0.72 -16.90
CA ILE A 189 8.39 -1.94 -16.09
C ILE A 189 9.65 -2.74 -16.37
N GLU A 190 10.01 -2.89 -17.65
CA GLU A 190 11.26 -3.52 -18.08
C GLU A 190 12.50 -2.86 -17.47
N ASP A 191 12.56 -1.54 -17.51
CA ASP A 191 13.66 -0.77 -16.94
C ASP A 191 13.73 -0.99 -15.42
N CYS A 192 12.59 -1.09 -14.74
CA CYS A 192 12.54 -1.35 -13.29
C CYS A 192 13.12 -2.72 -12.92
N TYR A 193 12.66 -3.83 -13.52
CA TYR A 193 13.15 -5.15 -13.13
C TYR A 193 14.52 -5.51 -13.74
N LYS A 194 15.03 -4.74 -14.72
CA LYS A 194 16.38 -4.92 -15.28
C LYS A 194 17.46 -4.04 -14.62
N SER A 195 17.09 -3.00 -13.89
CA SER A 195 18.03 -2.01 -13.29
C SER A 195 18.47 -2.35 -11.86
N GLY A 196 18.00 -3.45 -11.28
CA GLY A 196 18.16 -3.78 -9.86
C GLY A 196 17.14 -3.07 -8.95
N LEU A 197 16.34 -2.12 -9.47
CA LEU A 197 15.26 -1.50 -8.71
C LEU A 197 14.21 -2.54 -8.29
N GLY A 198 13.83 -3.45 -9.20
CA GLY A 198 12.92 -4.55 -8.88
C GLY A 198 13.38 -5.36 -7.66
N LYS A 199 14.67 -5.68 -7.59
CA LYS A 199 15.26 -6.39 -6.44
C LYS A 199 15.14 -5.61 -5.13
N GLN A 200 15.34 -4.29 -5.17
CA GLN A 200 15.17 -3.43 -4.00
C GLN A 200 13.71 -3.41 -3.53
N LEU A 201 12.76 -3.38 -4.47
CA LEU A 201 11.33 -3.44 -4.15
C LEU A 201 10.96 -4.78 -3.51
N ASP A 202 11.47 -5.90 -4.03
CA ASP A 202 11.24 -7.22 -3.43
C ASP A 202 11.74 -7.28 -1.98
N LEU A 203 12.92 -6.72 -1.69
CA LEU A 203 13.45 -6.65 -0.32
C LEU A 203 12.62 -5.73 0.59
N GLN A 204 12.02 -4.67 0.03
CA GLN A 204 11.09 -3.82 0.77
C GLN A 204 9.80 -4.57 1.10
N TYR A 205 9.22 -5.29 0.13
CA TYR A 205 8.03 -6.12 0.36
C TYR A 205 8.33 -7.29 1.31
N ALA A 206 9.54 -7.86 1.26
CA ALA A 206 10.01 -8.83 2.24
C ALA A 206 9.96 -8.25 3.66
N LYS A 207 10.50 -7.04 3.85
CA LYS A 207 10.47 -6.37 5.14
C LYS A 207 9.04 -6.11 5.62
N VAL A 208 8.18 -5.55 4.77
CA VAL A 208 6.78 -5.25 5.10
C VAL A 208 6.03 -6.54 5.49
N THR A 209 6.26 -7.64 4.77
CA THR A 209 5.62 -8.93 5.05
C THR A 209 6.16 -9.57 6.33
N ASN A 210 7.47 -9.57 6.55
CA ASN A 210 8.10 -10.14 7.75
C ASN A 210 7.80 -9.33 9.03
N ASP A 211 7.48 -8.05 8.90
CA ASP A 211 7.11 -7.17 10.01
C ASP A 211 5.65 -7.37 10.48
N LEU A 212 4.85 -8.22 9.80
CA LEU A 212 3.46 -8.52 10.17
C LEU A 212 3.34 -9.02 11.61
N GLN A 213 2.36 -8.48 12.34
CA GLN A 213 2.03 -8.89 13.70
C GLN A 213 0.51 -9.18 13.81
N PRO A 214 0.09 -10.45 13.99
CA PRO A 214 0.93 -11.65 13.99
C PRO A 214 1.52 -11.95 12.60
N PRO A 215 2.62 -12.73 12.51
CA PRO A 215 3.13 -13.22 11.23
C PRO A 215 2.05 -13.98 10.46
N HIS A 216 2.02 -13.83 9.14
CA HIS A 216 1.11 -14.60 8.30
C HIS A 216 1.45 -16.09 8.36
N LYS A 217 0.43 -16.94 8.27
CA LYS A 217 0.58 -18.41 8.31
C LYS A 217 0.42 -19.05 6.93
N TYR A 218 -0.07 -18.29 5.98
CA TYR A 218 -0.39 -18.69 4.63
C TYR A 218 -0.65 -17.46 3.78
N VAL A 219 -0.80 -17.67 2.47
CA VAL A 219 -1.31 -16.68 1.52
C VAL A 219 -2.47 -17.25 0.70
N PRO A 220 -3.44 -16.44 0.24
CA PRO A 220 -3.53 -14.99 0.42
C PRO A 220 -3.75 -14.61 1.90
N TRP A 221 -3.06 -13.56 2.35
CA TRP A 221 -3.23 -13.00 3.69
C TRP A 221 -3.85 -11.61 3.57
N VAL A 222 -5.10 -11.49 4.02
CA VAL A 222 -5.86 -10.23 3.92
C VAL A 222 -6.00 -9.61 5.30
N THR A 223 -5.72 -8.31 5.35
CA THR A 223 -5.92 -7.49 6.56
C THR A 223 -6.84 -6.31 6.25
N VAL A 224 -7.67 -5.93 7.23
CA VAL A 224 -8.48 -4.72 7.20
C VAL A 224 -8.07 -3.85 8.38
N ASN A 225 -7.57 -2.64 8.12
CA ASN A 225 -6.92 -1.77 9.11
C ASN A 225 -5.88 -2.53 9.97
N GLY A 226 -5.03 -3.31 9.31
CA GLY A 226 -4.00 -4.15 9.95
C GLY A 226 -4.51 -5.37 10.71
N GLN A 227 -5.82 -5.60 10.80
CA GLN A 227 -6.38 -6.79 11.46
C GLN A 227 -6.54 -7.94 10.45
N PRO A 228 -5.90 -9.10 10.67
CA PRO A 228 -6.02 -10.24 9.76
C PRO A 228 -7.41 -10.87 9.81
N LEU A 229 -7.93 -11.25 8.64
CA LEU A 229 -9.25 -11.88 8.49
C LEU A 229 -9.26 -13.40 8.64
N TYR A 230 -8.07 -14.02 8.69
CA TYR A 230 -7.88 -15.46 8.79
C TYR A 230 -8.69 -16.23 7.74
N ASP A 231 -9.54 -17.17 8.17
CA ASP A 231 -10.29 -18.07 7.28
C ASP A 231 -11.45 -17.38 6.57
N ASP A 232 -11.78 -16.14 6.97
CA ASP A 232 -12.89 -15.34 6.44
C ASP A 232 -12.39 -14.27 5.43
N TYR A 233 -11.18 -14.42 4.89
CA TYR A 233 -10.55 -13.44 4.01
C TYR A 233 -11.35 -13.16 2.73
N GLU A 234 -12.13 -14.11 2.24
CA GLU A 234 -13.01 -13.95 1.08
C GLU A 234 -14.14 -12.95 1.33
N ASN A 235 -14.57 -12.80 2.59
CA ASN A 235 -15.62 -11.86 3.01
C ASN A 235 -15.09 -10.46 3.36
N PHE A 236 -13.88 -10.10 2.92
CA PHE A 236 -13.23 -8.82 3.26
C PHE A 236 -14.09 -7.58 3.03
N MET A 237 -14.96 -7.57 2.00
CA MET A 237 -15.86 -6.46 1.73
C MET A 237 -16.82 -6.17 2.89
N THR A 238 -17.31 -7.22 3.57
CA THR A 238 -18.15 -7.07 4.76
C THR A 238 -17.37 -6.41 5.91
N TYR A 239 -16.09 -6.78 6.09
CA TYR A 239 -15.22 -6.14 7.09
C TYR A 239 -14.91 -4.69 6.74
N VAL A 240 -14.71 -4.38 5.45
CA VAL A 240 -14.54 -2.99 4.98
C VAL A 240 -15.77 -2.17 5.36
N CYS A 241 -16.97 -2.63 5.01
CA CYS A 241 -18.21 -1.93 5.30
C CYS A 241 -18.44 -1.73 6.81
N LYS A 242 -18.08 -2.72 7.63
CA LYS A 242 -18.14 -2.61 9.09
C LYS A 242 -17.11 -1.62 9.66
N ALA A 243 -15.93 -1.54 9.06
CA ALA A 243 -14.84 -0.69 9.53
C ALA A 243 -14.97 0.77 9.05
N TYR A 244 -15.70 1.02 7.97
CA TYR A 244 -15.87 2.35 7.40
C TYR A 244 -16.72 3.26 8.30
N LYS A 245 -16.21 4.46 8.55
CA LYS A 245 -16.82 5.45 9.46
C LYS A 245 -17.30 6.72 8.75
N GLY A 246 -17.28 6.74 7.41
CA GLY A 246 -17.74 7.90 6.65
C GLY A 246 -19.25 7.91 6.44
N ASP A 247 -19.81 9.11 6.27
CA ASP A 247 -21.26 9.32 6.16
C ASP A 247 -21.84 8.73 4.86
N SER A 248 -21.07 8.79 3.77
CA SER A 248 -21.46 8.27 2.45
C SER A 248 -21.08 6.79 2.32
N VAL A 249 -21.89 5.90 2.90
CA VAL A 249 -21.70 4.44 2.81
C VAL A 249 -22.15 3.93 1.42
N PRO A 250 -21.29 3.22 0.66
CA PRO A 250 -21.66 2.64 -0.63
C PRO A 250 -22.84 1.67 -0.52
N LYS A 251 -23.68 1.61 -1.56
CA LYS A 251 -24.84 0.72 -1.60
C LYS A 251 -24.44 -0.75 -1.38
N ALA A 252 -23.29 -1.16 -1.91
CA ALA A 252 -22.74 -2.51 -1.75
C ALA A 252 -22.72 -2.97 -0.29
N CYS A 253 -22.48 -2.08 0.68
CA CYS A 253 -22.48 -2.42 2.10
C CYS A 253 -23.83 -2.86 2.66
N LYS A 254 -24.94 -2.57 1.97
CA LYS A 254 -26.29 -2.98 2.38
C LYS A 254 -26.67 -4.37 1.88
N ASP A 255 -26.04 -4.80 0.79
CA ASP A 255 -26.37 -6.04 0.07
C ASP A 255 -25.45 -7.21 0.49
N LEU A 256 -24.43 -6.95 1.32
CA LEU A 256 -23.47 -7.95 1.78
C LEU A 256 -23.98 -8.74 2.99
N PRO A 257 -23.70 -10.06 3.07
CA PRO A 257 -24.03 -10.86 4.24
C PRO A 257 -23.23 -10.39 5.47
N PRO A 258 -23.78 -10.57 6.69
CA PRO A 258 -23.05 -10.26 7.92
C PRO A 258 -21.78 -11.13 8.05
N PRO A 259 -20.72 -10.64 8.72
CA PRO A 259 -19.50 -11.40 8.87
C PRO A 259 -19.78 -12.67 9.68
N ILE A 260 -19.25 -13.80 9.22
CA ILE A 260 -19.47 -15.08 9.89
C ILE A 260 -18.55 -15.11 11.13
N VAL A 261 -19.14 -15.03 12.32
CA VAL A 261 -18.44 -15.35 13.56
C VAL A 261 -18.42 -16.87 13.67
N SER A 262 -17.44 -17.53 13.04
CA SER A 262 -17.34 -18.99 13.10
C SER A 262 -16.66 -19.44 14.41
N ASP A 263 -17.49 -19.84 15.39
CA ASP A 263 -17.15 -20.86 16.38
C ASP A 263 -17.20 -22.29 15.78
N VAL A 264 -17.13 -22.41 14.45
CA VAL A 264 -17.31 -23.67 13.74
C VAL A 264 -15.95 -24.18 13.28
N LYS A 265 -15.46 -25.19 14.02
CA LYS A 265 -14.45 -26.14 13.54
C LYS A 265 -15.09 -26.98 12.42
N ASP A 266 -15.19 -26.43 11.22
CA ASP A 266 -15.46 -27.27 10.05
C ASP A 266 -14.13 -27.65 9.40
N ASN A 267 -14.05 -28.90 8.97
CA ASN A 267 -12.88 -29.54 8.36
C ASN A 267 -12.72 -29.08 6.90
N GLN A 268 -12.93 -27.79 6.64
CA GLN A 268 -12.87 -27.20 5.32
C GLN A 268 -11.39 -27.09 4.94
N ILE A 269 -11.03 -27.75 3.83
CA ILE A 269 -9.69 -27.67 3.24
C ILE A 269 -9.41 -26.18 3.01
N LYS A 270 -8.48 -25.61 3.78
CA LYS A 270 -8.10 -24.21 3.64
C LYS A 270 -7.56 -24.00 2.23
N GLN A 271 -8.26 -23.18 1.45
CA GLN A 271 -7.87 -22.79 0.11
C GLN A 271 -6.73 -21.76 0.17
N VAL A 272 -5.57 -22.19 0.66
CA VAL A 272 -4.43 -21.32 0.93
C VAL A 272 -3.08 -22.01 0.62
N CYS A 273 -2.06 -21.22 0.33
CA CYS A 273 -0.67 -21.67 0.24
C CYS A 273 0.00 -21.45 1.60
N LEU A 274 0.30 -22.54 2.31
CA LEU A 274 0.86 -22.50 3.66
C LEU A 274 2.28 -21.92 3.66
N ALA A 275 2.55 -21.02 4.61
CA ALA A 275 3.91 -20.64 4.91
C ALA A 275 4.62 -21.88 5.47
N GLU A 276 5.72 -22.31 4.84
CA GLU A 276 6.49 -23.45 5.35
C GLU A 276 7.01 -23.14 6.77
N GLU A 277 6.53 -23.88 7.77
CA GLU A 277 7.19 -23.95 9.06
C GLU A 277 8.59 -24.56 8.86
N THR A 278 9.59 -24.11 9.63
CA THR A 278 10.94 -24.66 9.60
C THR A 278 10.96 -26.09 10.14
N ILE A 279 10.54 -27.06 9.32
CA ILE A 279 10.64 -28.49 9.59
C ILE A 279 11.51 -29.13 8.51
N SER A 280 12.57 -29.76 9.00
CA SER A 280 13.56 -30.58 8.30
C SER A 280 13.00 -31.41 7.13
N SER A 281 13.60 -31.21 5.96
CA SER A 281 13.90 -32.22 4.92
C SER A 281 12.80 -33.24 4.59
N SER A 282 12.06 -33.00 3.50
CA SER A 282 11.72 -34.08 2.57
C SER A 282 11.55 -33.56 1.15
N LYS A 283 12.40 -34.08 0.27
CA LYS A 283 12.53 -33.93 -1.18
C LYS A 283 11.23 -33.59 -1.94
N THR A 284 11.23 -32.47 -2.66
CA THR A 284 10.35 -32.24 -3.81
C THR A 284 11.13 -32.51 -5.10
N GLU A 285 10.65 -33.48 -5.87
CA GLU A 285 11.10 -33.71 -7.25
C GLU A 285 10.72 -32.51 -8.10
N ALA A 286 11.74 -31.79 -8.61
CA ALA A 286 11.55 -30.73 -9.57
C ALA A 286 11.09 -31.31 -10.91
N MET A 287 9.87 -30.97 -11.33
CA MET A 287 9.39 -31.24 -12.69
C MET A 287 10.16 -30.34 -13.65
N HIS A 288 11.19 -30.88 -14.29
CA HIS A 288 11.95 -30.21 -15.35
C HIS A 288 11.09 -30.04 -16.61
N ILE A 289 10.41 -28.91 -16.74
CA ILE A 289 9.97 -28.40 -18.05
C ILE A 289 11.11 -27.53 -18.58
N ARG A 290 11.75 -27.97 -19.68
CA ARG A 290 12.72 -27.14 -20.42
C ARG A 290 11.97 -26.09 -21.23
N PRO A 291 12.14 -24.79 -20.98
CA PRO A 291 11.64 -23.76 -21.89
C PRO A 291 12.58 -23.63 -23.08
N SER A 292 12.02 -23.59 -24.29
CA SER A 292 12.75 -23.21 -25.50
C SER A 292 12.86 -21.69 -25.58
N GLY A 293 14.07 -21.15 -25.68
CA GLY A 293 14.27 -19.77 -26.12
C GLY A 293 15.36 -18.98 -25.40
N THR A 294 16.13 -18.22 -26.19
CA THR A 294 17.18 -17.27 -25.76
C THR A 294 16.66 -16.06 -24.95
N SER A 295 15.35 -15.92 -24.78
CA SER A 295 14.73 -14.88 -23.94
C SER A 295 14.86 -15.23 -22.44
N TRP A 296 14.65 -16.50 -22.11
CA TRP A 296 14.66 -17.03 -20.75
C TRP A 296 15.98 -16.76 -20.00
N ARG A 297 17.12 -17.05 -20.65
CA ARG A 297 18.44 -16.82 -20.04
C ARG A 297 18.72 -15.34 -19.79
N ARG A 298 18.16 -14.42 -20.59
CA ARG A 298 18.37 -12.98 -20.43
C ARG A 298 17.53 -12.38 -19.31
N GLN A 299 16.27 -12.83 -19.17
CA GLN A 299 15.39 -12.38 -18.09
C GLN A 299 15.89 -12.85 -16.72
N MET A 300 16.37 -14.09 -16.61
CA MET A 300 16.83 -14.67 -15.34
C MET A 300 18.15 -14.09 -14.83
N MET A 301 19.04 -13.70 -15.74
CA MET A 301 20.28 -13.00 -15.40
C MET A 301 20.02 -11.59 -14.86
N ALA A 302 18.90 -10.97 -15.22
CA ALA A 302 18.54 -9.61 -14.77
C ALA A 302 17.92 -9.59 -13.35
N ILE A 303 17.30 -10.68 -12.91
CA ILE A 303 16.68 -10.82 -11.57
C ILE A 303 17.70 -11.25 -10.51
N SER A 304 18.78 -11.92 -10.94
CA SER A 304 19.82 -12.46 -10.07
C SER A 304 21.02 -11.50 -9.88
N ALA A 305 21.03 -10.35 -10.54
CA ALA A 305 22.10 -9.35 -10.51
C ALA A 305 21.64 -8.10 -9.75
#